data_AF-A0A6C1QR86-F1
#
_entry.id   AF-A0A6C1QR86-F1
#
_cell.length_a   1.000
_cell.length_b   1.000
_cell.length_c   1.000
_cell.angle_alpha   90.00
_cell.angle_beta   90.00
_cell.angle_gamma   90.00
#
_symmetry.space_group_name_H-M   'P 1'
#
loop_
_entity.id
_entity.type
_entity.pdbx_description
1 polymer ?
#
loop_
_entity_poly.entity_id
_entity_poly.type
_entity_poly.pdbx_seq_one_letter_code
_entity_poly.pdbx_strand_id
1 'polypeptide(L)'
;MKGFEERLHRLEELSDQLRDTALPLDDAVQKFEEGVKLARSLERDLTRVERRVQILVNEPDAEGEKPVLELFPELNDLISDGE
;
A
#
# COMPACT_ATOMS: atom_id res chain seq x y z
N MET A 1 5.62 12.82 4.06
CA MET A 1 5.40 12.59 2.61
C MET A 1 6.71 12.37 1.87
N LYS A 2 7.74 13.22 2.02
CA LYS A 2 9.06 13.03 1.38
C LYS A 2 9.62 11.59 1.46
N GLY A 3 9.61 10.97 2.65
CA GLY A 3 10.10 9.58 2.77
C GLY A 3 9.23 8.52 2.08
N PHE A 4 7.93 8.77 1.87
CA PHE A 4 7.06 7.87 1.10
C PHE A 4 7.40 7.97 -0.39
N GLU A 5 7.48 9.20 -0.92
CA GLU A 5 7.84 9.47 -2.31
C GLU A 5 9.23 8.93 -2.66
N GLU A 6 10.21 9.09 -1.76
CA GLU A 6 11.56 8.53 -1.93
C GLU A 6 11.54 6.99 -2.02
N ARG A 7 10.75 6.33 -1.15
CA ARG A 7 10.61 4.86 -1.18
C ARG A 7 9.85 4.38 -2.42
N LEU A 8 8.87 5.15 -2.87
CA LEU A 8 8.12 4.85 -4.09
C LEU A 8 9.03 4.97 -5.32
N HIS A 9 9.78 6.06 -5.44
CA HIS A 9 10.76 6.24 -6.50
C HIS A 9 11.80 5.11 -6.51
N ARG A 10 12.28 4.70 -5.33
CA ARG A 10 13.20 3.57 -5.22
C ARG A 10 12.58 2.26 -5.71
N LEU A 11 11.30 2.02 -5.43
CA LEU A 11 10.59 0.83 -5.90
C LEU A 11 10.46 0.83 -7.44
N GLU A 12 10.21 2.00 -8.04
CA GLU A 12 10.16 2.19 -9.50
C GLU A 12 11.53 1.90 -10.13
N GLU A 13 12.61 2.46 -9.58
CA GLU A 13 13.98 2.17 -10.03
C GLU A 13 14.31 0.67 -9.99
N LEU A 14 13.92 -0.02 -8.91
CA LEU A 14 14.13 -1.46 -8.79
C LEU A 14 13.32 -2.23 -9.83
N SER A 15 12.10 -1.79 -10.15
CA SER A 15 11.27 -2.40 -11.20
C SER A 15 11.94 -2.26 -12.58
N ASP A 16 12.49 -1.09 -12.88
CA ASP A 16 13.20 -0.85 -14.14
C ASP A 16 14.47 -1.69 -14.23
N GLN A 17 15.23 -1.79 -13.14
CA GLN A 17 16.44 -2.64 -13.08
C GLN A 17 16.10 -4.13 -13.26
N LEU A 18 14.99 -4.61 -12.70
CA LEU A 18 14.55 -6.00 -12.83
C LEU A 18 14.08 -6.36 -14.24
N ARG A 19 13.79 -5.37 -15.11
CA ARG A 19 13.44 -5.58 -16.51
C ARG A 19 14.68 -5.77 -17.40
N ASP A 20 15.87 -5.50 -16.89
CA ASP A 20 17.10 -5.69 -17.64
C ASP A 20 17.44 -7.18 -17.79
N THR A 21 17.51 -7.65 -19.04
CA THR A 21 17.85 -9.02 -19.39
C THR A 21 19.31 -9.39 -19.11
N ALA A 22 20.19 -8.41 -18.88
CA ALA A 22 21.59 -8.62 -18.54
C ALA A 22 21.82 -8.75 -17.02
N LEU A 23 20.78 -8.59 -16.20
CA LEU A 23 20.89 -8.65 -14.75
C LEU A 23 21.23 -10.07 -14.27
N PRO A 24 22.34 -10.26 -13.52
CA PRO A 24 22.66 -11.56 -12.93
C PRO A 24 21.57 -12.03 -11.97
N LEU A 25 21.35 -13.35 -11.91
CA LEU A 25 20.29 -13.93 -11.09
C LEU A 25 20.39 -13.56 -9.61
N ASP A 26 21.59 -13.62 -9.03
CA ASP A 26 21.81 -13.28 -7.62
C ASP A 26 21.46 -11.81 -7.34
N ASP A 27 21.80 -10.91 -8.25
CA ASP A 27 21.46 -9.49 -8.16
C ASP A 27 19.95 -9.25 -8.34
N ALA A 28 19.30 -10.03 -9.20
CA ALA A 28 17.85 -9.98 -9.38
C ALA A 28 17.11 -10.42 -8.11
N VAL A 29 17.57 -11.48 -7.45
CA VAL A 29 17.00 -11.94 -6.18
C VAL A 29 17.15 -10.87 -5.10
N GLN A 30 18.33 -10.24 -4.98
CA GLN A 30 18.54 -9.17 -4.01
C GLN A 30 17.64 -7.96 -4.25
N LYS A 31 17.52 -7.50 -5.51
CA LYS A 31 16.64 -6.38 -5.88
C LYS A 31 15.18 -6.71 -5.65
N PHE A 32 14.76 -7.95 -5.92
CA PHE A 32 13.41 -8.41 -5.66
C PHE A 32 13.08 -8.39 -4.16
N GLU A 33 13.99 -8.89 -3.31
CA GLU A 33 13.81 -8.83 -1.85
C GLU A 33 13.69 -7.39 -1.33
N GLU A 34 14.52 -6.48 -1.86
CA GLU A 34 14.44 -5.05 -1.54
C GLU A 34 13.07 -4.48 -1.96
N GLY A 35 12.63 -4.76 -3.19
CA GLY A 35 11.35 -4.33 -3.73
C GLY A 35 10.17 -4.81 -2.88
N VAL A 36 10.15 -6.08 -2.47
CA VAL A 36 9.10 -6.64 -1.60
C VAL A 36 9.05 -5.93 -0.25
N LYS A 37 10.22 -5.63 0.35
CA LYS A 37 10.29 -4.91 1.64
C LYS A 37 9.77 -3.48 1.50
N LEU A 38 10.12 -2.79 0.42
CA LEU A 38 9.64 -1.43 0.12
C LEU A 38 8.13 -1.41 -0.11
N ALA A 39 7.61 -2.29 -0.95
CA ALA A 39 6.18 -2.40 -1.23
C ALA A 39 5.36 -2.60 0.05
N ARG A 40 5.76 -3.55 0.91
CA ARG A 40 5.11 -3.78 2.21
C ARG A 40 5.17 -2.56 3.12
N SER A 41 6.22 -1.73 3.02
CA SER A 41 6.31 -0.51 3.81
C SER A 41 5.38 0.58 3.31
N LEU A 42 5.30 0.76 1.99
CA LEU A 42 4.41 1.74 1.36
C LEU A 42 2.95 1.40 1.65
N GLU A 43 2.58 0.11 1.57
CA GLU A 43 1.24 -0.37 1.93
C GLU A 43 0.86 0.01 3.36
N ARG A 44 1.75 -0.25 4.34
CA ARG A 44 1.50 0.14 5.75
C ARG A 44 1.31 1.65 5.94
N ASP A 45 2.06 2.46 5.18
CA ASP A 45 1.91 3.91 5.24
C ASP A 45 0.56 4.34 4.67
N LEU A 46 0.14 3.75 3.54
CA LEU A 46 -1.16 3.99 2.94
C LEU A 46 -2.28 3.60 3.90
N THR A 47 -2.27 2.40 4.48
CA THR A 47 -3.28 1.97 5.47
C THR A 47 -3.38 2.91 6.67
N ARG A 48 -2.26 3.49 7.11
CA ARG A 48 -2.27 4.47 8.20
C ARG A 48 -2.95 5.78 7.79
N VAL A 49 -2.64 6.28 6.58
CA VAL A 49 -3.28 7.48 6.03
C VAL A 49 -4.76 7.23 5.83
N GLU A 50 -5.11 6.09 5.25
CA GLU A 50 -6.46 5.61 5.00
C GLU A 50 -7.31 5.60 6.27
N ARG A 51 -6.81 4.97 7.35
CA ARG A 51 -7.46 4.98 8.67
C ARG A 51 -7.65 6.41 9.21
N ARG A 52 -6.66 7.27 9.02
CA ARG A 52 -6.74 8.66 9.50
C ARG A 52 -7.80 9.45 8.74
N VAL A 53 -7.88 9.28 7.42
CA VAL A 53 -8.94 9.88 6.59
C VAL A 53 -10.30 9.38 7.05
N GLN A 54 -10.43 8.08 7.30
CA GLN A 54 -11.68 7.48 7.75
C GLN A 54 -12.15 8.02 9.10
N ILE A 55 -11.26 8.21 10.07
CA ILE A 55 -11.61 8.84 11.36
C ILE A 55 -12.10 10.28 11.15
N LEU A 56 -11.46 11.02 10.24
CA LEU A 56 -11.83 12.41 9.95
C LEU A 56 -13.14 12.54 9.17
N VAL A 57 -13.46 11.57 8.31
CA VAL A 57 -14.69 11.56 7.50
C VAL A 57 -15.87 11.01 8.31
N ASN A 58 -15.64 9.99 9.13
CA ASN A 58 -16.66 9.35 9.97
C ASN A 58 -16.68 9.93 11.40
N GLU A 59 -16.34 11.22 11.58
CA GLU A 59 -16.60 11.88 12.86
C GLU A 59 -18.10 11.74 13.16
N PRO A 60 -18.49 11.06 14.25
CA PRO A 60 -19.89 10.90 14.56
C PRO A 60 -20.45 12.26 14.98
N ASP A 61 -21.52 12.70 14.32
CA ASP A 61 -22.28 13.92 14.67
C ASP A 61 -22.90 13.84 16.09
N ALA A 62 -22.89 12.65 16.70
CA ALA A 62 -23.46 12.37 18.01
C ALA A 62 -22.51 11.55 18.90
N GLU A 63 -22.42 11.92 20.19
CA GLU A 63 -21.72 11.15 21.22
C GLU A 63 -22.30 9.72 21.31
N GLY A 64 -21.58 8.71 20.81
CA GLY A 64 -21.91 7.29 21.03
C GLY A 64 -21.79 6.36 19.83
N GLU A 65 -21.60 6.87 18.61
CA GLU A 65 -21.41 6.01 17.44
C GLU A 65 -19.97 5.54 17.29
N LYS A 66 -19.79 4.23 17.07
CA LYS A 66 -18.48 3.64 16.77
C LYS A 66 -18.13 3.95 15.32
N PRO A 67 -16.91 4.45 15.04
CA PRO A 67 -16.53 4.77 13.67
C PRO A 67 -16.55 3.49 12.83
N VAL A 68 -17.24 3.53 11.69
CA VAL A 68 -17.20 2.48 10.68
C VAL A 68 -15.80 2.48 10.07
N LEU A 69 -15.09 1.36 10.19
CA LEU A 69 -13.69 1.19 9.79
C LEU A 69 -13.50 0.60 8.39
N GLU A 70 -14.57 0.49 7.60
CA GLU A 70 -14.52 0.04 6.21
C GLU A 70 -14.58 1.24 5.26
N LEU A 71 -13.57 1.39 4.40
CA LEU A 71 -13.46 2.59 3.55
C LEU A 71 -14.48 2.61 2.43
N PHE A 72 -14.92 1.44 1.97
CA PHE A 72 -15.94 1.28 0.95
C PHE A 72 -16.68 -0.05 1.19
N PRO A 73 -17.59 -0.12 2.18
CA PRO A 73 -18.34 -1.36 2.46
C PRO A 73 -19.07 -1.89 1.22
N GLU A 74 -19.46 -0.99 0.32
CA GLU A 74 -20.18 -1.26 -0.93
C GLU A 74 -19.31 -1.95 -2.01
N LEU A 75 -17.98 -1.96 -1.86
CA LEU A 75 -17.07 -2.67 -2.77
C LEU A 75 -16.77 -4.11 -2.31
N ASN A 76 -17.11 -4.47 -1.06
CA ASN A 76 -16.85 -5.81 -0.56
C ASN A 76 -17.78 -6.85 -1.20
N ASP A 77 -19.00 -6.44 -1.54
CA ASP A 77 -19.97 -7.24 -2.30
C ASP A 77 -19.49 -7.57 -3.74
N LEU A 78 -18.53 -6.81 -4.28
CA LEU A 78 -17.93 -7.03 -5.60
C LEU A 78 -16.75 -8.01 -5.60
N ILE A 79 -16.18 -8.31 -4.43
CA ILE A 79 -15.03 -9.22 -4.28
C ILE A 79 -15.49 -10.63 -3.87
N SER A 80 -16.71 -10.79 -3.36
CA SER A 80 -17.25 -12.07 -2.87
C SER A 80 -17.70 -13.06 -3.95
N ASP A 81 -17.75 -12.66 -5.23
CA ASP A 81 -18.25 -13.48 -6.35
C ASP A 81 -17.15 -14.31 -7.06
N GLY A 82 -16.03 -14.58 -6.40
CA GLY A 82 -14.90 -15.34 -6.95
C GLY A 82 -14.49 -16.54 -6.11
N GLU A 83 -15.37 -17.54 -5.96
CA GLU A 83 -14.95 -18.95 -5.73
C GLU A 83 -14.46 -19.60 -7.03
#